data_AF-A0A5S4ZR99-F1
#
_entry.id   AF-A0A5S4ZR99-F1
#
_cell.length_a   1.000
_cell.length_b   1.000
_cell.length_c   1.000
_cell.angle_alpha   90.00
_cell.angle_beta   90.00
_cell.angle_gamma   90.00
#
_symmetry.space_group_name_H-M   'P 1'
#
loop_
_entity.id
_entity.type
_entity.pdbx_description
1 polymer ?
#
loop_
_entity_poly.entity_id
_entity_poly.type
_entity_poly.pdbx_seq_one_letter_code
_entity_poly.pdbx_strand_id
1 'polypeptide(L)'
;MSRPAPKINPKVAARIRAREAEALAAGWAFGDLWESRFWHLVNRRNRPGLAALMRPGDKLGAITKDYIEIVHRSGAVNKFYHPDRDKPGEKRVVAGA
;
A
#
# COMPACT_ATOMS: atom_id res chain seq x y z
N MET A 1 4.23 0.26 -27.73
CA MET A 1 3.86 1.59 -27.20
C MET A 1 3.71 1.46 -25.68
N SER A 2 4.65 1.97 -24.88
CA SER A 2 4.54 1.91 -23.42
C SER A 2 3.51 2.92 -22.93
N ARG A 3 2.47 2.45 -22.25
CA ARG A 3 1.46 3.28 -21.57
C ARG A 3 2.21 4.18 -20.57
N PRO A 4 1.99 5.51 -20.54
CA PRO A 4 2.69 6.39 -19.61
C PRO A 4 2.43 5.91 -18.18
N ALA A 5 3.48 5.85 -17.36
CA ALA A 5 3.38 5.45 -15.96
C ALA A 5 2.29 6.30 -15.28
N PRO A 6 1.40 5.70 -14.46
CA PRO A 6 0.38 6.48 -13.77
C PRO A 6 1.08 7.52 -12.88
N LYS A 7 0.86 8.81 -13.18
CA LYS A 7 1.34 9.91 -12.35
C LYS A 7 0.59 9.87 -11.02
N ILE A 8 1.31 9.62 -9.94
CA ILE A 8 0.78 9.69 -8.58
C ILE A 8 0.33 11.14 -8.33
N ASN A 9 -0.85 11.31 -7.73
CA ASN A 9 -1.33 12.64 -7.38
C ASN A 9 -0.34 13.32 -6.41
N PRO A 10 0.10 14.57 -6.64
CA PRO A 10 1.09 15.24 -5.79
C PRO A 10 0.68 15.33 -4.32
N LYS A 11 -0.61 15.47 -4.01
CA LYS A 11 -1.11 15.50 -2.63
C LYS A 11 -0.97 14.14 -1.95
N VAL A 12 -1.18 13.05 -2.70
CA VAL A 12 -0.95 11.68 -2.21
C VAL A 12 0.55 11.45 -2.02
N ALA A 13 1.36 11.81 -3.02
CA ALA A 13 2.81 11.71 -2.95
C ALA A 13 3.38 12.44 -1.72
N ALA A 14 2.93 13.67 -1.45
CA ALA A 14 3.36 14.43 -0.28
C ALA A 14 3.01 13.73 1.05
N ARG A 15 1.85 13.06 1.13
CA ARG A 15 1.43 12.31 2.34
C ARG A 15 2.28 11.07 2.58
N ILE A 16 2.55 10.31 1.51
CA ILE A 16 3.42 9.12 1.59
C ILE A 16 4.84 9.56 1.94
N ARG A 17 5.38 10.57 1.25
CA ARG A 17 6.73 11.10 1.49
C ARG A 17 6.93 11.56 2.92
N ALA A 18 5.93 12.23 3.51
CA ALA A 18 6.00 12.72 4.89
C ALA A 18 6.19 11.61 5.94
N ARG A 19 5.83 10.36 5.62
CA ARG A 19 5.93 9.21 6.53
C ARG A 19 6.69 8.02 5.92
N GLU A 20 7.41 8.27 4.84
CA GLU A 20 8.19 7.27 4.12
C GLU A 20 9.24 6.66 5.04
N ALA A 21 10.01 7.50 5.74
CA ALA A 21 11.05 7.04 6.67
C ALA A 21 10.48 6.14 7.78
N GLU A 22 9.30 6.47 8.31
CA GLU A 22 8.61 5.65 9.32
C GLU A 22 8.18 4.29 8.76
N ALA A 23 7.61 4.27 7.56
CA ALA A 23 7.20 3.03 6.91
C ALA A 23 8.39 2.14 6.55
N LEU A 24 9.47 2.72 6.03
CA LEU A 24 10.71 1.99 5.74
C LEU A 24 11.32 1.40 7.03
N ALA A 25 11.34 2.17 8.13
CA ALA A 25 11.80 1.68 9.43
C ALA A 25 10.91 0.56 9.99
N ALA A 26 9.61 0.56 9.68
CA ALA A 26 8.68 -0.51 10.01
C ALA A 26 8.83 -1.75 9.10
N GLY A 27 9.69 -1.71 8.08
CA GLY A 27 10.04 -2.85 7.22
C GLY A 27 9.30 -2.90 5.88
N TRP A 28 8.62 -1.82 5.47
CA TRP A 28 7.99 -1.72 4.15
C TRP A 28 9.03 -1.45 3.05
N ALA A 29 8.79 -1.95 1.84
CA ALA A 29 9.63 -1.61 0.69
C ALA A 29 9.13 -0.33 0.00
N PHE A 30 10.05 0.37 -0.67
CA PHE A 30 9.70 1.55 -1.48
C PHE A 30 8.61 1.24 -2.53
N GLY A 31 8.66 0.06 -3.15
CA GLY A 31 7.65 -0.39 -4.11
C GLY A 31 6.25 -0.53 -3.50
N ASP A 32 6.15 -1.02 -2.26
CA ASP A 32 4.87 -1.16 -1.57
C ASP A 32 4.22 0.20 -1.28
N LEU A 33 5.02 1.25 -1.14
CA LEU A 33 4.53 2.61 -0.90
C LEU A 33 4.17 3.32 -2.22
N TRP A 34 5.04 3.22 -3.22
CA TRP A 34 5.01 4.10 -4.39
C TRP A 34 4.47 3.47 -5.67
N GLU A 35 4.20 2.16 -5.72
CA GLU A 35 3.55 1.57 -6.87
C GLU A 35 2.17 2.23 -7.11
N SER A 36 1.98 2.77 -8.31
CA SER A 36 0.82 3.59 -8.66
C SER A 36 -0.26 2.82 -9.40
N ARG A 37 -0.01 1.55 -9.74
CA ARG A 37 -0.99 0.65 -10.37
C ARG A 37 -1.79 -0.10 -9.31
N PHE A 38 -3.11 -0.03 -9.43
CA PHE A 38 -4.03 -0.86 -8.64
C PHE A 38 -3.92 -2.35 -9.03
N TRP A 39 -3.64 -2.63 -10.30
CA TRP A 39 -3.40 -3.98 -10.83
C TRP A 39 -1.90 -4.16 -11.08
N HIS A 40 -1.17 -4.55 -10.04
CA HIS A 40 0.25 -4.86 -10.10
C HIS A 40 0.45 -6.34 -9.75
N LEU A 41 0.48 -7.20 -10.77
CA LEU A 41 0.60 -8.64 -10.57
C LEU A 41 2.06 -9.04 -10.36
N VAL A 42 2.37 -9.58 -9.18
CA VAL A 42 3.66 -10.18 -8.84
C VAL A 42 3.41 -11.63 -8.44
N ASN A 43 4.06 -12.58 -9.09
CA ASN A 43 3.85 -14.02 -8.85
C ASN A 43 2.35 -14.42 -8.85
N ARG A 44 1.61 -13.92 -9.84
CA ARG A 44 0.15 -14.12 -10.02
C ARG A 44 -0.74 -13.56 -8.90
N ARG A 45 -0.19 -12.75 -7.98
CA ARG A 45 -0.95 -12.06 -6.92
C ARG A 45 -0.99 -10.58 -7.19
N ASN A 46 -2.17 -9.96 -7.04
CA ASN A 46 -2.27 -8.51 -7.13
C ASN A 46 -1.65 -7.85 -5.89
N ARG A 47 -0.68 -6.97 -6.11
CA ARG A 47 0.08 -6.25 -5.09
C ARG A 47 0.10 -4.74 -5.41
N PRO A 48 -1.05 -4.04 -5.28
CA PRO A 48 -1.06 -2.59 -5.46
C PRO A 48 -0.14 -1.92 -4.45
N GLY A 49 0.49 -0.82 -4.83
CA GLY A 49 1.14 0.06 -3.87
C GLY A 49 0.13 0.93 -3.12
N LEU A 50 0.55 1.44 -1.96
CA LEU A 50 -0.22 2.37 -1.15
C LEU A 50 -0.68 3.59 -1.96
N ALA A 51 0.19 4.13 -2.82
CA ALA A 51 -0.12 5.25 -3.70
C ALA A 51 -1.29 4.97 -4.67
N ALA A 52 -1.50 3.72 -5.09
CA ALA A 52 -2.62 3.34 -5.95
C ALA A 52 -3.96 3.29 -5.20
N LEU A 53 -3.94 3.17 -3.87
CA LEU A 53 -5.13 3.01 -3.03
C LEU A 53 -5.58 4.32 -2.37
N MET A 54 -4.68 5.28 -2.23
CA MET A 54 -4.97 6.57 -1.62
C MET A 54 -5.64 7.54 -2.59
N ARG A 55 -6.54 8.37 -2.03
CA ARG A 55 -7.17 9.49 -2.73
C ARG A 55 -6.66 10.83 -2.18
N PRO A 56 -6.75 11.92 -2.97
CA PRO A 56 -6.43 13.24 -2.45
C PRO A 56 -7.31 13.60 -1.25
N GLY A 57 -6.67 13.91 -0.12
CA GLY A 57 -7.35 14.22 1.15
C GLY A 57 -7.31 13.07 2.16
N ASP A 58 -6.96 11.86 1.74
CA ASP A 58 -6.67 10.77 2.66
C ASP A 58 -5.40 11.07 3.48
N LYS A 59 -5.35 10.50 4.67
CA LYS A 59 -4.22 10.59 5.59
C LYS A 59 -3.73 9.18 5.92
N LEU A 60 -2.47 9.06 6.32
CA LEU A 60 -1.95 7.84 6.90
C LEU A 60 -2.18 7.86 8.41
N GLY A 61 -2.73 6.77 8.95
CA GLY A 61 -3.00 6.53 10.38
C GLY A 61 -1.88 5.72 11.05
N ALA A 62 -2.18 4.62 11.73
CA ALA A 62 -1.12 3.74 12.24
C ALA A 62 -0.23 3.20 11.10
N ILE A 63 1.09 3.19 11.32
CA ILE A 63 2.07 2.49 10.47
C ILE A 63 2.72 1.44 11.35
N THR A 64 2.58 0.18 10.94
CA THR A 64 3.14 -0.98 11.64
C THR A 64 3.85 -1.86 10.63
N LYS A 65 4.58 -2.86 11.11
CA LYS A 65 5.19 -3.89 10.23
C LYS A 65 4.16 -4.74 9.46
N ASP A 66 2.91 -4.77 9.92
CA ASP A 66 1.87 -5.67 9.40
C ASP A 66 0.84 -4.93 8.52
N TYR A 67 0.56 -3.66 8.81
CA TYR A 67 -0.37 -2.82 8.05
C TYR A 67 -0.08 -1.32 8.17
N ILE A 68 -0.59 -0.56 7.19
CA ILE A 68 -0.70 0.90 7.19
C ILE A 68 -2.17 1.28 7.13
N GLU A 69 -2.62 2.20 7.97
CA GLU A 69 -3.98 2.74 7.90
C GLU A 69 -4.10 3.88 6.91
N ILE A 70 -5.14 3.82 6.08
CA ILE A 70 -5.61 4.89 5.23
C ILE A 70 -6.86 5.46 5.87
N VAL A 71 -6.75 6.67 6.40
CA VAL A 71 -7.87 7.42 6.99
C VAL A 71 -8.46 8.30 5.90
N HIS A 72 -9.64 7.94 5.43
CA HIS A 72 -10.35 8.67 4.41
C HIS A 72 -10.89 10.01 4.93
N ARG A 73 -11.18 10.93 4.00
CA ARG A 73 -11.79 12.23 4.35
C ARG A 73 -13.10 12.11 5.13
N SER A 74 -13.85 11.03 4.91
CA SER A 74 -15.10 10.71 5.64
C SER A 74 -14.87 10.25 7.09
N GLY A 75 -13.62 10.01 7.49
CA GLY A 75 -13.27 9.39 8.77
C GLY A 75 -13.21 7.86 8.73
N ALA A 76 -13.64 7.23 7.63
CA ALA A 76 -13.51 5.79 7.46
C ALA A 76 -12.03 5.36 7.42
N VAL A 77 -11.69 4.25 8.06
CA VAL A 77 -10.32 3.73 8.14
C VAL A 77 -10.22 2.39 7.44
N ASN A 78 -9.30 2.29 6.48
CA ASN A 78 -8.96 1.05 5.79
C ASN A 78 -7.53 0.62 6.13
N LYS A 79 -7.30 -0.68 6.25
CA LYS A 79 -5.96 -1.25 6.48
C LYS A 79 -5.37 -1.76 5.18
N PHE A 80 -4.24 -1.19 4.78
CA PHE A 80 -3.38 -1.72 3.74
C PHE A 80 -2.39 -2.70 4.38
N TYR A 81 -2.65 -3.99 4.21
CA TYR A 81 -1.84 -5.05 4.81
C TYR A 81 -0.57 -5.31 4.01
N HIS A 82 0.52 -5.62 4.72
CA HIS A 82 1.80 -5.92 4.12
C HIS A 82 1.70 -7.20 3.26
N PRO A 83 2.12 -7.17 1.99
CA PRO A 83 1.86 -8.25 1.03
C PRO A 83 2.56 -9.57 1.37
N ASP A 84 3.67 -9.50 2.10
CA ASP A 84 4.45 -10.67 2.52
C ASP A 84 4.24 -11.09 3.98
N ARG A 85 3.34 -10.43 4.70
CA ARG A 85 2.97 -10.80 6.07
C ARG A 85 1.64 -11.56 6.07
N ASP A 86 1.46 -12.37 7.10
CA ASP A 86 0.19 -13.06 7.30
C ASP A 86 -0.85 -12.05 7.77
N LYS A 87 -1.99 -12.02 7.08
CA LYS A 87 -3.10 -11.18 7.49
C LYS A 87 -3.90 -11.90 8.58
N PRO A 88 -4.34 -11.19 9.64
CA PRO A 88 -5.27 -11.76 10.59
C PRO A 88 -6.53 -12.28 9.88
N GLY A 89 -6.78 -13.59 9.97
CA GLY A 89 -7.96 -14.26 9.39
C GLY A 89 -7.80 -14.81 7.96
N GLU A 90 -6.68 -14.57 7.28
CA GLU A 90 -6.41 -15.15 5.96
C GLU A 90 -5.66 -16.48 6.13
N LYS A 91 -6.36 -17.62 6.03
CA LYS A 91 -5.70 -18.93 6.02
C LYS A 91 -4.84 -19.02 4.75
N ARG A 92 -3.51 -19.13 4.90
CA ARG A 92 -2.67 -19.58 3.79
C ARG A 92 -3.14 -20.98 3.40
N VAL A 93 -3.79 -21.10 2.24
CA VAL A 93 -3.93 -22.40 1.60
C VAL A 93 -2.53 -22.79 1.17
N VAL A 94 -1.89 -23.66 1.94
CA VAL A 94 -0.63 -24.28 1.55
C VAL A 94 -0.97 -25.15 0.36
N ALA A 95 -0.50 -24.79 -0.84
CA ALA A 95 -0.55 -25.70 -1.97
C ALA A 95 0.35 -26.88 -1.59
N GLY A 96 -0.28 -28.01 -1.27
CA GLY A 96 0.41 -29.23 -0.88
C GLY A 96 1.23 -29.79 -2.05
N ALA A 97 2.44 -30.25 -1.68
CA ALA A 97 3.32 -31.25 -2.27
C ALA A 97 3.28 -31.48 -3.78
#